data_AF-A0A1M3MWZ1-F1
#
_entry.id   AF-A0A1M3MWZ1-F1
#
_cell.length_a   1.000
_cell.length_b   1.000
_cell.length_c   1.000
_cell.angle_alpha   90.00
_cell.angle_beta   90.00
_cell.angle_gamma   90.00
#
_symmetry.space_group_name_H-M   'P 1'
#
loop_
_entity.id
_entity.type
_entity.pdbx_description
1 polymer ?
#
loop_
_entity_poly.entity_id
_entity_poly.type
_entity_poly.pdbx_seq_one_letter_code
_entity_poly.pdbx_strand_id
1 'polypeptide(L)'
;MFALARFARLSMLLAVGSAFAFTQGCAAETAEDDSAESEAVDAITTSQAADRLLDMPFYFSVPKSSITTPLNRRLYSYPTVWNPSTEVSDAGLRVIVINQGGQEPAKKKVARVDMAKQLARAGVLEDGDIALSFRPNLAGTMAYPHVQMGVTHASLVYTQNGEAFNIDSPLDGEYVGQFNTLHFAGGVSASGARESGTDALQIVRPKNMTDGRKASLRKWIGTLKSNVARINGERSQVKFQKDYLTPIFAATGLTTKQTVTKLGQIILEQDRTTKLPMYCSEFAWHMLALSNCDEQQIRAAGPEGAACVDPLFEPMPLVSTTEGEIGLAEGPLQNLLVAPPAERPALIGKVFATGNASGLSSGHRAVAEQVAPLMDGLAQYYGAKAQGAPAEMLAGAATQLNAGVGNVGNYSPTAFLANATLPAGVRALDYVATVVFVDSQADMNKARRLAQNPVP
;
A
#
# COMPACT_ATOMS: atom_id res chain seq x y z
N MET A 1 -29.33 76.99 -28.10
CA MET A 1 -30.75 76.98 -27.66
C MET A 1 -31.25 75.54 -27.75
N PHE A 2 -31.68 74.97 -26.61
CA PHE A 2 -32.36 73.67 -26.37
C PHE A 2 -31.70 72.38 -26.92
N ALA A 3 -31.08 71.46 -26.16
CA ALA A 3 -31.47 70.63 -25.00
C ALA A 3 -32.19 69.30 -25.35
N LEU A 4 -31.87 68.25 -24.55
CA LEU A 4 -32.39 66.86 -24.41
C LEU A 4 -31.55 65.75 -25.11
N ALA A 5 -30.76 64.90 -24.41
CA ALA A 5 -31.06 63.82 -23.41
C ALA A 5 -31.74 62.61 -24.10
N ARG A 6 -31.38 61.30 -24.01
CA ARG A 6 -30.67 60.35 -23.11
C ARG A 6 -30.25 59.15 -24.02
N PHE A 7 -29.29 58.26 -23.76
CA PHE A 7 -29.21 57.27 -22.67
C PHE A 7 -27.83 56.60 -22.72
N ALA A 8 -27.17 56.52 -21.56
CA ALA A 8 -25.99 55.69 -21.32
C ALA A 8 -26.43 54.28 -20.88
N ARG A 9 -25.73 53.25 -21.36
CA ARG A 9 -25.64 51.94 -20.67
C ARG A 9 -24.16 51.66 -20.42
N LEU A 10 -23.81 51.82 -19.15
CA LEU A 10 -22.53 51.49 -18.55
C LEU A 10 -22.65 50.03 -18.07
N SER A 11 -21.96 49.10 -18.73
CA SER A 11 -21.83 47.72 -18.22
C SER A 11 -20.54 47.62 -17.41
N MET A 12 -20.74 47.52 -16.11
CA MET A 12 -19.74 47.36 -15.07
C MET A 12 -19.24 45.91 -15.09
N LEU A 13 -17.99 45.67 -15.51
CA LEU A 13 -17.29 44.41 -15.29
C LEU A 13 -16.67 44.45 -13.88
N LEU A 14 -17.27 43.71 -12.95
CA LEU A 14 -16.66 43.35 -11.67
C LEU A 14 -15.82 42.09 -11.89
N ALA A 15 -14.51 42.27 -12.08
CA ALA A 15 -13.52 41.21 -11.93
C ALA A 15 -13.22 41.05 -10.43
N VAL A 16 -13.77 40.02 -9.80
CA VAL A 16 -13.35 39.59 -8.46
C VAL A 16 -12.14 38.69 -8.66
N GLY A 17 -10.95 39.29 -8.64
CA GLY A 17 -9.69 38.57 -8.50
C GLY A 17 -9.48 38.24 -7.03
N SER A 18 -9.77 37.00 -6.63
CA SER A 18 -9.39 36.48 -5.31
C SER A 18 -7.93 36.03 -5.37
N ALA A 19 -7.02 36.98 -5.15
CA ALA A 19 -5.64 36.67 -4.85
C ALA A 19 -5.56 36.12 -3.41
N PHE A 20 -5.44 34.80 -3.26
CA PHE A 20 -4.98 34.22 -2.00
C PHE A 20 -3.47 34.48 -1.90
N ALA A 21 -3.12 35.56 -1.20
CA ALA A 21 -1.78 35.80 -0.73
C ALA A 21 -1.48 34.78 0.39
N PHE A 22 -0.70 33.75 0.07
CA PHE A 22 -0.03 32.93 1.09
C PHE A 22 1.01 33.82 1.79
N THR A 23 0.66 34.30 2.98
CA THR A 23 1.63 34.89 3.89
C THR A 23 2.55 33.77 4.39
N GLN A 24 3.81 33.80 3.96
CA GLN A 24 4.90 33.07 4.57
C GLN A 24 5.01 33.47 6.05
N GLY A 25 4.52 32.59 6.93
CA GLY A 25 4.83 32.63 8.35
C GLY A 25 6.01 31.70 8.60
N CYS A 26 7.16 32.26 8.94
CA CYS A 26 8.29 31.51 9.47
C CYS A 26 7.86 30.74 10.72
N ALA A 27 7.70 29.43 10.61
CA ALA A 27 7.60 28.53 11.77
C ALA A 27 8.96 27.88 11.94
N ALA A 28 9.60 28.23 13.06
CA ALA A 28 10.83 27.63 13.52
C ALA A 28 10.66 26.12 13.67
N GLU A 29 11.72 25.37 13.34
CA GLU A 29 11.86 23.95 13.59
C GLU A 29 11.75 23.68 15.10
N THR A 30 10.57 23.29 15.55
CA THR A 30 10.40 22.55 16.80
C THR A 30 9.82 21.19 16.46
N ALA A 31 10.58 20.16 16.82
CA ALA A 31 10.15 18.78 16.79
C ALA A 31 8.92 18.61 17.70
N GLU A 32 7.72 18.72 17.13
CA GLU A 32 6.51 18.24 17.78
C GLU A 32 6.44 16.73 17.60
N ASP A 33 6.64 16.06 18.72
CA ASP A 33 6.42 14.65 19.00
C ASP A 33 4.90 14.41 19.07
N ASP A 34 4.28 14.14 17.92
CA ASP A 34 2.88 13.69 17.83
C ASP A 34 2.77 12.20 18.22
N SER A 35 3.17 11.86 19.46
CA SER A 35 3.10 10.52 20.03
C SER A 35 1.71 10.16 20.57
N ALA A 36 0.65 10.48 19.79
CA ALA A 36 -0.70 10.00 20.04
C ALA A 36 -1.08 8.92 19.00
N GLU A 37 -0.40 7.77 19.07
CA GLU A 37 -0.77 6.55 18.33
C GLU A 37 -1.83 5.74 19.09
N SER A 38 -2.72 5.09 18.32
CA SER A 38 -4.09 4.75 18.71
C SER A 38 -4.23 3.56 19.68
N GLU A 39 -5.13 3.69 20.67
CA GLU A 39 -5.67 2.57 21.48
C GLU A 39 -6.59 1.61 20.70
N ALA A 40 -6.61 1.68 19.36
CA ALA A 40 -7.43 0.78 18.56
C ALA A 40 -6.84 -0.64 18.59
N VAL A 41 -7.62 -1.57 19.11
CA VAL A 41 -7.29 -2.99 19.10
C VAL A 41 -7.39 -3.48 17.65
N ASP A 42 -6.25 -3.61 16.96
CA ASP A 42 -6.14 -4.16 15.59
C ASP A 42 -6.36 -5.68 15.53
N ALA A 43 -7.00 -6.26 16.55
CA ALA A 43 -7.24 -7.69 16.63
C ALA A 43 -8.17 -8.12 15.50
N ILE A 44 -7.75 -9.15 14.76
CA ILE A 44 -8.59 -9.69 13.71
C ILE A 44 -9.82 -10.39 14.33
N THR A 45 -11.01 -10.05 13.85
CA THR A 45 -12.24 -10.72 14.27
C THR A 45 -12.56 -11.87 13.32
N THR A 46 -12.71 -13.07 13.86
CA THR A 46 -13.09 -14.26 13.07
C THR A 46 -14.60 -14.36 12.92
N SER A 47 -15.03 -14.86 11.76
CA SER A 47 -16.44 -15.04 11.42
C SER A 47 -17.09 -16.12 12.28
N GLN A 48 -18.38 -15.97 12.57
CA GLN A 48 -19.20 -17.05 13.13
C GLN A 48 -19.73 -18.02 12.07
N ALA A 49 -19.69 -17.65 10.79
CA ALA A 49 -20.16 -18.50 9.70
C ALA A 49 -19.28 -19.75 9.53
N ALA A 50 -19.88 -20.89 9.21
CA ALA A 50 -19.16 -22.16 9.16
C ALA A 50 -18.23 -22.30 7.93
N ASP A 51 -18.44 -21.49 6.90
CA ASP A 51 -17.87 -21.60 5.54
C ASP A 51 -16.73 -20.61 5.26
N ARG A 52 -16.45 -19.66 6.16
CA ARG A 52 -15.35 -18.69 6.04
C ARG A 52 -14.66 -18.44 7.37
N LEU A 53 -13.38 -18.07 7.33
CA LEU A 53 -12.64 -17.71 8.54
C LEU A 53 -12.93 -16.27 8.97
N LEU A 54 -13.04 -15.35 8.02
CA LEU A 54 -13.20 -13.92 8.22
C LEU A 54 -14.43 -13.40 7.46
N ASP A 55 -15.21 -12.53 8.08
CA ASP A 55 -16.29 -11.79 7.41
C ASP A 55 -15.69 -10.62 6.62
N MET A 56 -15.07 -10.96 5.50
CA MET A 56 -14.33 -10.02 4.67
C MET A 56 -15.24 -9.43 3.58
N PRO A 57 -15.42 -8.10 3.50
CA PRO A 57 -16.16 -7.51 2.41
C PRO A 57 -15.41 -7.64 1.09
N PHE A 58 -16.15 -7.62 -0.03
CA PHE A 58 -15.54 -7.75 -1.36
C PHE A 58 -14.52 -6.64 -1.65
N TYR A 59 -14.69 -5.42 -1.12
CA TYR A 59 -13.77 -4.30 -1.34
C TYR A 59 -12.45 -4.42 -0.57
N PHE A 60 -12.30 -5.39 0.34
CA PHE A 60 -11.04 -5.76 1.00
C PHE A 60 -10.47 -7.09 0.48
N SER A 61 -11.00 -7.60 -0.63
CA SER A 61 -10.62 -8.88 -1.23
C SER A 61 -9.84 -8.68 -2.52
N VAL A 62 -9.48 -9.78 -3.19
CA VAL A 62 -9.01 -9.76 -4.58
C VAL A 62 -9.89 -10.67 -5.44
N PRO A 63 -9.93 -10.49 -6.77
CA PRO A 63 -10.62 -11.43 -7.65
C PRO A 63 -9.98 -12.82 -7.52
N LYS A 64 -10.81 -13.86 -7.51
CA LYS A 64 -10.34 -15.26 -7.46
C LYS A 64 -9.42 -15.60 -8.63
N SER A 65 -9.65 -14.98 -9.80
CA SER A 65 -8.81 -15.08 -11.00
C SER A 65 -7.41 -14.49 -10.83
N SER A 66 -7.20 -13.62 -9.83
CA SER A 66 -5.88 -13.04 -9.54
C SER A 66 -4.97 -14.02 -8.79
N ILE A 67 -5.51 -15.14 -8.30
CA ILE A 67 -4.76 -16.16 -7.57
C ILE A 67 -4.20 -17.16 -8.56
N THR A 68 -2.97 -16.95 -8.99
CA THR A 68 -2.29 -17.82 -9.97
C THR A 68 -0.97 -18.38 -9.47
N THR A 69 -0.40 -17.80 -8.41
CA THR A 69 0.88 -18.26 -7.86
C THR A 69 0.68 -19.61 -7.18
N PRO A 70 1.39 -20.68 -7.57
CA PRO A 70 1.26 -21.96 -6.87
C PRO A 70 1.88 -21.89 -5.47
N LEU A 71 1.26 -22.56 -4.50
CA LEU A 71 1.83 -22.72 -3.15
C LEU A 71 2.11 -24.19 -2.86
N ASN A 72 3.35 -24.51 -2.48
CA ASN A 72 3.68 -25.85 -2.00
C ASN A 72 3.30 -26.01 -0.51
N ARG A 73 2.00 -26.26 -0.28
CA ARG A 73 1.39 -26.40 1.06
C ARG A 73 1.96 -27.54 1.92
N ARG A 74 2.81 -28.42 1.36
CA ARG A 74 3.48 -29.49 2.11
C ARG A 74 4.75 -29.03 2.83
N LEU A 75 5.27 -27.85 2.50
CA LEU A 75 6.53 -27.33 3.03
C LEU A 75 6.35 -26.43 4.26
N TYR A 76 5.11 -26.20 4.70
CA TYR A 76 4.79 -25.45 5.92
C TYR A 76 3.61 -26.08 6.66
N SER A 77 3.49 -25.78 7.96
CA SER A 77 2.52 -26.45 8.85
C SER A 77 1.15 -25.74 8.94
N TYR A 78 1.04 -24.54 8.39
CA TYR A 78 -0.14 -23.70 8.48
C TYR A 78 -1.25 -24.13 7.49
N PRO A 79 -2.53 -24.16 7.91
CA PRO A 79 -3.61 -24.38 6.98
C PRO A 79 -3.74 -23.21 6.00
N THR A 80 -3.91 -23.52 4.72
CA THR A 80 -4.27 -22.56 3.68
C THR A 80 -5.75 -22.72 3.36
N VAL A 81 -6.51 -21.62 3.39
CA VAL A 81 -7.96 -21.61 3.13
C VAL A 81 -8.29 -20.64 2.01
N TRP A 82 -9.33 -20.98 1.23
CA TRP A 82 -10.04 -19.97 0.46
C TRP A 82 -11.06 -19.30 1.38
N ASN A 83 -10.94 -17.99 1.56
CA ASN A 83 -11.88 -17.19 2.33
C ASN A 83 -12.69 -16.32 1.36
N PRO A 84 -13.88 -16.76 0.90
CA PRO A 84 -14.70 -15.96 0.01
C PRO A 84 -15.13 -14.67 0.71
N SER A 85 -15.32 -13.60 -0.07
CA SER A 85 -15.90 -12.38 0.45
C SER A 85 -17.37 -12.59 0.85
N THR A 86 -17.89 -11.70 1.70
CA THR A 86 -19.26 -11.80 2.20
C THR A 86 -20.32 -11.55 1.13
N GLU A 87 -20.00 -10.75 0.11
CA GLU A 87 -20.94 -10.37 -0.94
C GLU A 87 -20.69 -11.02 -2.29
N VAL A 88 -19.42 -11.24 -2.66
CA VAL A 88 -19.04 -11.63 -4.01
C VAL A 88 -18.21 -12.90 -3.93
N SER A 89 -18.81 -14.05 -4.26
CA SER A 89 -18.17 -15.36 -4.07
C SER A 89 -16.91 -15.59 -4.93
N ASP A 90 -16.81 -14.91 -6.07
CA ASP A 90 -15.62 -14.89 -6.95
C ASP A 90 -14.60 -13.80 -6.59
N ALA A 91 -14.78 -13.13 -5.46
CA ALA A 91 -13.76 -12.34 -4.80
C ALA A 91 -13.49 -12.94 -3.40
N GLY A 92 -12.26 -12.84 -2.93
CA GLY A 92 -11.90 -13.36 -1.61
C GLY A 92 -10.40 -13.27 -1.36
N LEU A 93 -9.95 -14.04 -0.37
CA LEU A 93 -8.54 -14.10 0.03
C LEU A 93 -8.06 -15.55 0.06
N ARG A 94 -6.83 -15.79 -0.41
CA ARG A 94 -6.11 -17.04 -0.14
C ARG A 94 -5.35 -16.88 1.17
N VAL A 95 -5.91 -17.43 2.24
CA VAL A 95 -5.43 -17.16 3.60
C VAL A 95 -4.54 -18.28 4.11
N ILE A 96 -3.34 -17.95 4.59
CA ILE A 96 -2.47 -18.81 5.40
C ILE A 96 -2.70 -18.42 6.86
N VAL A 97 -3.18 -19.37 7.68
CA VAL A 97 -3.63 -19.07 9.05
C VAL A 97 -2.60 -19.51 10.07
N ILE A 98 -2.21 -18.59 10.95
CA ILE A 98 -1.17 -18.80 11.96
C ILE A 98 -1.77 -18.55 13.34
N ASN A 99 -1.55 -19.47 14.27
CA ASN A 99 -1.94 -19.25 15.67
C ASN A 99 -0.87 -18.40 16.35
N GLN A 100 -1.23 -17.19 16.80
CA GLN A 100 -0.34 -16.39 17.64
C GLN A 100 -0.57 -16.61 19.13
N GLY A 101 -1.63 -17.34 19.53
CA GLY A 101 -1.88 -17.73 20.93
C GLY A 101 -2.27 -16.58 21.86
N GLY A 102 -2.60 -15.42 21.30
CA GLY A 102 -3.08 -14.22 22.00
C GLY A 102 -2.42 -12.93 21.52
N GLN A 103 -3.00 -11.81 21.94
CA GLN A 103 -2.61 -10.45 21.53
C GLN A 103 -1.34 -9.91 22.21
N GLU A 104 -0.79 -10.63 23.20
CA GLU A 104 0.42 -10.22 23.90
C GLU A 104 1.61 -10.08 22.95
N PRO A 105 2.34 -8.95 22.95
CA PRO A 105 3.46 -8.72 22.03
C PRO A 105 4.50 -9.84 22.00
N ALA A 106 4.82 -10.42 23.17
CA ALA A 106 5.76 -11.53 23.26
C ALA A 106 5.31 -12.76 22.44
N LYS A 107 4.01 -13.06 22.44
CA LYS A 107 3.44 -14.19 21.69
C LYS A 107 3.39 -13.88 20.20
N LYS A 108 2.95 -12.67 19.82
CA LYS A 108 2.99 -12.20 18.43
C LYS A 108 4.39 -12.34 17.85
N LYS A 109 5.42 -11.86 18.56
CA LYS A 109 6.83 -11.95 18.13
C LYS A 109 7.28 -13.37 17.83
N VAL A 110 6.96 -14.33 18.71
CA VAL A 110 7.30 -15.75 18.51
C VAL A 110 6.62 -16.29 17.25
N ALA A 111 5.32 -16.02 17.07
CA ALA A 111 4.59 -16.47 15.90
C ALA A 111 5.12 -15.87 14.59
N ARG A 112 5.59 -14.61 14.61
CA ARG A 112 6.10 -13.93 13.41
C ARG A 112 7.47 -14.45 12.99
N VAL A 113 8.33 -14.74 13.96
CA VAL A 113 9.62 -15.39 13.72
C VAL A 113 9.42 -16.80 13.14
N ASP A 114 8.52 -17.61 13.71
CA ASP A 114 8.22 -18.95 13.19
C ASP A 114 7.62 -18.89 11.77
N MET A 115 6.67 -17.98 11.55
CA MET A 115 6.09 -17.69 10.23
C MET A 115 7.18 -17.37 9.20
N ALA A 116 8.07 -16.43 9.52
CA ALA A 116 9.13 -15.98 8.62
C ALA A 116 10.10 -17.11 8.24
N LYS A 117 10.35 -18.07 9.15
CA LYS A 117 11.17 -19.25 8.88
C LYS A 117 10.45 -20.25 7.99
N GLN A 118 9.22 -20.63 8.35
CA GLN A 118 8.48 -21.67 7.61
C GLN A 118 8.11 -21.18 6.20
N LEU A 119 7.63 -19.94 6.08
CA LEU A 119 7.19 -19.39 4.80
C LEU A 119 8.36 -19.08 3.85
N ALA A 120 9.53 -18.70 4.36
CA ALA A 120 10.74 -18.57 3.54
C ALA A 120 11.20 -19.92 2.99
N ARG A 121 11.30 -20.94 3.85
CA ARG A 121 11.70 -22.31 3.44
C ARG A 121 10.74 -22.92 2.41
N ALA A 122 9.47 -22.54 2.47
CA ALA A 122 8.44 -23.01 1.55
C ALA A 122 8.35 -22.22 0.22
N GLY A 123 9.12 -21.14 0.06
CA GLY A 123 9.02 -20.24 -1.11
C GLY A 123 7.74 -19.38 -1.12
N VAL A 124 7.04 -19.27 0.01
CA VAL A 124 5.89 -18.36 0.15
C VAL A 124 6.37 -16.93 0.33
N LEU A 125 7.45 -16.73 1.07
CA LEU A 125 8.16 -15.46 1.20
C LEU A 125 9.52 -15.58 0.51
N GLU A 126 9.76 -14.74 -0.49
CA GLU A 126 10.99 -14.72 -1.28
C GLU A 126 11.58 -13.31 -1.38
N ASP A 127 12.85 -13.22 -1.79
CA ASP A 127 13.49 -11.95 -2.08
C ASP A 127 12.72 -11.16 -3.14
N GLY A 128 12.34 -9.94 -2.77
CA GLY A 128 11.59 -9.03 -3.63
C GLY A 128 10.07 -9.07 -3.42
N ASP A 129 9.54 -10.03 -2.65
CA ASP A 129 8.13 -9.98 -2.26
C ASP A 129 7.84 -8.70 -1.47
N ILE A 130 6.61 -8.21 -1.56
CA ILE A 130 6.12 -7.07 -0.79
C ILE A 130 5.12 -7.60 0.23
N ALA A 131 5.40 -7.36 1.50
CA ALA A 131 4.50 -7.63 2.61
C ALA A 131 3.73 -6.35 2.96
N LEU A 132 2.46 -6.34 2.59
CA LEU A 132 1.53 -5.26 2.82
C LEU A 132 0.81 -5.45 4.16
N SER A 133 0.92 -4.47 5.06
CA SER A 133 0.10 -4.48 6.29
C SER A 133 -1.37 -4.32 5.90
N PHE A 134 -2.18 -5.29 6.29
CA PHE A 134 -3.59 -5.35 5.97
C PHE A 134 -4.40 -5.25 7.26
N ARG A 135 -5.40 -4.37 7.27
CA ARG A 135 -6.23 -4.03 8.43
C ARG A 135 -7.71 -4.33 8.16
N PRO A 136 -8.15 -5.59 8.33
CA PRO A 136 -9.54 -5.99 8.15
C PRO A 136 -10.54 -5.20 9.00
N ASN A 137 -10.13 -4.77 10.19
CA ASN A 137 -10.92 -3.96 11.12
C ASN A 137 -11.31 -2.58 10.58
N LEU A 138 -10.65 -2.10 9.51
CA LEU A 138 -11.03 -0.87 8.83
C LEU A 138 -12.22 -1.03 7.89
N ALA A 139 -12.74 -2.25 7.72
CA ALA A 139 -13.97 -2.50 6.98
C ALA A 139 -15.17 -1.84 7.68
N GLY A 140 -16.03 -1.17 6.91
CA GLY A 140 -17.21 -0.48 7.44
C GLY A 140 -16.90 0.82 8.19
N THR A 141 -15.70 1.37 8.04
CA THR A 141 -15.29 2.61 8.71
C THR A 141 -15.51 3.83 7.83
N MET A 142 -14.60 4.18 6.93
CA MET A 142 -14.73 5.30 6.00
C MET A 142 -14.42 4.85 4.58
N ALA A 143 -14.96 5.57 3.59
CA ALA A 143 -14.72 5.29 2.18
C ALA A 143 -13.23 5.26 1.81
N TYR A 144 -12.39 6.08 2.45
CA TYR A 144 -10.94 6.10 2.18
C TYR A 144 -10.27 4.74 2.45
N PRO A 145 -10.32 4.14 3.66
CA PRO A 145 -9.86 2.76 3.87
C PRO A 145 -10.46 1.74 2.91
N HIS A 146 -11.74 1.89 2.53
CA HIS A 146 -12.43 1.00 1.58
C HIS A 146 -11.76 1.03 0.20
N VAL A 147 -11.46 2.22 -0.33
CA VAL A 147 -10.76 2.36 -1.61
C VAL A 147 -9.29 1.96 -1.54
N GLN A 148 -8.68 2.03 -0.36
CA GLN A 148 -7.33 1.49 -0.10
C GLN A 148 -7.32 -0.03 0.15
N MET A 149 -8.48 -0.70 0.05
CA MET A 149 -8.61 -2.14 0.28
C MET A 149 -8.08 -2.60 1.66
N GLY A 150 -8.10 -1.71 2.65
CA GLY A 150 -7.59 -1.99 4.00
C GLY A 150 -6.06 -2.10 4.09
N VAL A 151 -5.32 -1.75 3.04
CA VAL A 151 -3.85 -1.74 3.06
C VAL A 151 -3.36 -0.41 3.63
N THR A 152 -2.41 -0.48 4.58
CA THR A 152 -1.90 0.72 5.28
C THR A 152 -0.40 0.92 5.18
N HIS A 153 0.37 -0.12 4.85
CA HIS A 153 1.83 -0.06 4.83
C HIS A 153 2.41 -1.14 3.91
N ALA A 154 3.64 -0.96 3.44
CA ALA A 154 4.31 -1.91 2.56
C ALA A 154 5.79 -2.05 2.90
N SER A 155 6.23 -3.27 3.17
CA SER A 155 7.63 -3.58 3.46
C SER A 155 8.21 -4.54 2.43
N LEU A 156 9.51 -4.39 2.14
CA LEU A 156 10.22 -5.24 1.19
C LEU A 156 10.77 -6.49 1.89
N VAL A 157 10.47 -7.66 1.34
CA VAL A 157 10.95 -8.94 1.86
C VAL A 157 12.32 -9.29 1.26
N TYR A 158 13.20 -9.79 2.12
CA TYR A 158 14.42 -10.47 1.72
C TYR A 158 14.68 -11.69 2.60
N THR A 159 15.45 -12.64 2.10
CA THR A 159 15.80 -13.86 2.79
C THR A 159 17.27 -13.86 3.19
N GLN A 160 17.54 -14.35 4.38
CA GLN A 160 18.89 -14.54 4.90
C GLN A 160 18.91 -15.84 5.70
N ASN A 161 19.84 -16.75 5.37
CA ASN A 161 20.00 -18.03 6.05
C ASN A 161 18.71 -18.90 6.09
N GLY A 162 17.89 -18.82 5.04
CA GLY A 162 16.63 -19.58 4.94
C GLY A 162 15.48 -19.03 5.79
N GLU A 163 15.59 -17.79 6.25
CA GLU A 163 14.54 -17.07 7.00
C GLU A 163 14.20 -15.75 6.29
N ALA A 164 12.92 -15.36 6.30
CA ALA A 164 12.49 -14.08 5.75
C ALA A 164 12.67 -12.95 6.75
N PHE A 165 13.02 -11.78 6.23
CA PHE A 165 13.13 -10.51 6.93
C PHE A 165 12.44 -9.44 6.09
N ASN A 166 12.10 -8.33 6.71
CA ASN A 166 11.61 -7.15 6.02
C ASN A 166 12.61 -6.00 6.17
N ILE A 167 12.64 -5.11 5.17
CA ILE A 167 13.32 -3.83 5.22
C ILE A 167 12.37 -2.75 4.69
N ASP A 168 12.42 -1.57 5.32
CA ASP A 168 11.44 -0.51 5.08
C ASP A 168 12.01 0.86 5.50
N SER A 169 11.44 1.94 4.96
CA SER A 169 11.62 3.32 5.45
C SER A 169 10.75 3.54 6.70
N PRO A 170 11.29 4.07 7.81
CA PRO A 170 12.51 4.88 7.94
C PRO A 170 13.82 4.13 8.28
N LEU A 171 13.91 2.82 8.05
CA LEU A 171 15.11 1.99 8.25
C LEU A 171 15.58 1.88 9.71
N ASP A 172 14.64 1.86 10.65
CA ASP A 172 14.92 1.70 12.08
C ASP A 172 14.50 0.32 12.62
N GLY A 173 14.74 0.09 13.92
CA GLY A 173 14.39 -1.17 14.59
C GLY A 173 12.91 -1.36 14.91
N GLU A 174 12.07 -0.34 14.72
CA GLU A 174 10.61 -0.44 14.89
C GLU A 174 9.94 -1.03 13.65
N TYR A 175 10.56 -0.84 12.47
CA TYR A 175 10.07 -1.36 11.19
C TYR A 175 10.91 -2.51 10.63
N VAL A 176 12.24 -2.49 10.73
CA VAL A 176 13.14 -3.45 10.05
C VAL A 176 13.46 -4.64 10.93
N GLY A 177 13.16 -5.86 10.47
CA GLY A 177 13.49 -7.06 11.23
C GLY A 177 12.90 -8.34 10.67
N GLN A 178 12.60 -9.29 11.55
CA GLN A 178 12.03 -10.59 11.20
C GLN A 178 10.51 -10.59 11.41
N PHE A 179 9.83 -9.51 10.99
CA PHE A 179 8.41 -9.25 11.26
C PHE A 179 8.03 -9.28 12.75
N ASN A 180 9.00 -9.17 13.65
CA ASN A 180 8.84 -9.21 15.10
C ASN A 180 9.09 -7.86 15.76
N THR A 181 9.17 -6.81 14.95
CA THR A 181 9.37 -5.43 15.39
C THR A 181 8.06 -4.84 15.93
N LEU A 182 8.14 -3.61 16.45
CA LEU A 182 7.00 -2.89 17.02
C LEU A 182 5.83 -2.79 16.03
N HIS A 183 6.11 -2.40 14.77
CA HIS A 183 5.08 -2.24 13.73
C HIS A 183 4.31 -3.53 13.40
N PHE A 184 4.96 -4.69 13.49
CA PHE A 184 4.34 -5.97 13.10
C PHE A 184 3.74 -6.74 14.27
N ALA A 185 4.42 -6.72 15.43
CA ALA A 185 4.07 -7.53 16.59
C ALA A 185 3.55 -6.71 17.78
N GLY A 186 3.52 -5.38 17.67
CA GLY A 186 3.10 -4.49 18.73
C GLY A 186 4.10 -4.42 19.89
N GLY A 187 3.75 -3.61 20.90
CA GLY A 187 4.58 -3.38 22.08
C GLY A 187 4.51 -1.95 22.57
N VAL A 188 5.57 -1.53 23.25
CA VAL A 188 5.75 -0.15 23.72
C VAL A 188 6.98 0.42 23.01
N SER A 189 6.82 1.55 22.34
CA SER A 189 7.90 2.27 21.66
C SER A 189 8.90 2.87 22.66
N ALA A 190 10.01 3.40 22.15
CA ALA A 190 10.96 4.14 22.98
C ALA A 190 10.37 5.39 23.64
N SER A 191 9.34 6.01 23.03
CA SER A 191 8.60 7.16 23.56
C SER A 191 7.51 6.76 24.56
N GLY A 192 7.26 5.46 24.76
CA GLY A 192 6.20 4.96 25.65
C GLY A 192 4.84 4.80 24.97
N ALA A 193 4.73 5.11 23.67
CA ALA A 193 3.52 4.89 22.89
C ALA A 193 3.26 3.37 22.74
N ARG A 194 1.98 2.98 22.77
CA ARG A 194 1.57 1.58 22.62
C ARG A 194 1.18 1.31 21.18
N GLU A 195 1.77 0.27 20.62
CA GLU A 195 1.49 -0.21 19.28
C GLU A 195 0.82 -1.59 19.32
N SER A 196 -0.24 -1.76 18.53
CA SER A 196 -1.01 -3.02 18.44
C SER A 196 -0.38 -4.02 17.47
N GLY A 197 0.48 -3.55 16.57
CA GLY A 197 1.04 -4.34 15.46
C GLY A 197 0.02 -4.61 14.35
N THR A 198 0.26 -5.63 13.51
CA THR A 198 -0.66 -6.05 12.45
C THR A 198 -1.01 -7.53 12.55
N ASP A 199 -2.29 -7.87 12.48
CA ASP A 199 -2.76 -9.26 12.52
C ASP A 199 -3.08 -9.85 11.14
N ALA A 200 -2.83 -9.10 10.06
CA ALA A 200 -2.79 -9.64 8.71
C ALA A 200 -1.72 -8.98 7.83
N LEU A 201 -1.19 -9.77 6.90
CA LEU A 201 -0.24 -9.35 5.87
C LEU A 201 -0.73 -9.86 4.51
N GLN A 202 -0.79 -9.00 3.51
CA GLN A 202 -0.97 -9.44 2.12
C GLN A 202 0.39 -9.50 1.44
N ILE A 203 0.69 -10.63 0.81
CA ILE A 203 1.96 -10.87 0.11
C ILE A 203 1.71 -10.78 -1.38
N VAL A 204 2.45 -9.90 -2.05
CA VAL A 204 2.46 -9.79 -3.51
C VAL A 204 3.89 -9.92 -4.03
N ARG A 205 4.04 -10.51 -5.22
CA ARG A 205 5.34 -10.91 -5.78
C ARG A 205 5.60 -10.25 -7.13
N PRO A 206 6.72 -9.53 -7.31
CA PRO A 206 7.08 -8.99 -8.62
C PRO A 206 7.47 -10.11 -9.59
N LYS A 207 6.92 -10.07 -10.80
CA LYS A 207 7.11 -11.14 -11.81
C LYS A 207 8.52 -11.17 -12.41
N ASN A 208 9.27 -10.08 -12.32
CA ASN A 208 10.58 -9.91 -12.94
C ASN A 208 11.76 -10.23 -11.99
N MET A 209 11.53 -10.86 -10.84
CA MET A 209 12.61 -11.23 -9.89
C MET A 209 13.34 -12.52 -10.29
N THR A 210 14.30 -12.40 -11.21
CA THR A 210 15.25 -13.48 -11.53
C THR A 210 16.19 -13.78 -10.36
N ASP A 211 16.83 -14.96 -10.34
CA ASP A 211 17.83 -15.30 -9.32
C ASP A 211 18.97 -14.26 -9.24
N GLY A 212 19.35 -13.68 -10.39
CA GLY A 212 20.32 -12.59 -10.47
C GLY A 212 19.83 -11.32 -9.79
N ARG A 213 18.58 -10.89 -10.04
CA ARG A 213 17.99 -9.71 -9.36
C ARG A 213 17.79 -9.96 -7.88
N LYS A 214 17.37 -11.16 -7.47
CA LYS A 214 17.27 -11.53 -6.05
C LYS A 214 18.64 -11.45 -5.36
N ALA A 215 19.70 -11.95 -5.99
CA ALA A 215 21.05 -11.85 -5.46
C ALA A 215 21.56 -10.39 -5.38
N SER A 216 21.30 -9.59 -6.41
CA SER A 216 21.61 -8.16 -6.43
C SER A 216 20.86 -7.41 -5.32
N LEU A 217 19.57 -7.69 -5.14
CA LEU A 217 18.76 -7.09 -4.09
C LEU A 217 19.33 -7.37 -2.70
N ARG A 218 19.67 -8.64 -2.40
CA ARG A 218 20.31 -9.01 -1.13
C ARG A 218 21.63 -8.27 -0.92
N LYS A 219 22.41 -8.07 -1.99
CA LYS A 219 23.66 -7.29 -1.94
C LYS A 219 23.40 -5.83 -1.57
N TRP A 220 22.45 -5.17 -2.25
CA TRP A 220 22.05 -3.80 -1.96
C TRP A 220 21.54 -3.62 -0.53
N ILE A 221 20.69 -4.54 -0.05
CA ILE A 221 20.19 -4.56 1.33
C ILE A 221 21.34 -4.74 2.32
N GLY A 222 22.28 -5.65 2.04
CA GLY A 222 23.48 -5.84 2.85
C GLY A 222 24.29 -4.56 3.00
N THR A 223 24.60 -3.89 1.89
CA THR A 223 25.32 -2.62 1.88
C THR A 223 24.57 -1.52 2.63
N LEU A 224 23.26 -1.40 2.40
CA LEU A 224 22.40 -0.43 3.11
C LEU A 224 22.44 -0.66 4.62
N LYS A 225 22.27 -1.90 5.09
CA LYS A 225 22.32 -2.23 6.51
C LYS A 225 23.68 -1.90 7.14
N SER A 226 24.78 -2.11 6.42
CA SER A 226 26.13 -1.73 6.89
C SER A 226 26.34 -0.21 6.98
N ASN A 227 25.52 0.58 6.28
CA ASN A 227 25.67 2.03 6.18
C ASN A 227 24.54 2.81 6.88
N VAL A 228 23.49 2.15 7.38
CA VAL A 228 22.26 2.80 7.89
C VAL A 228 22.52 3.84 9.00
N ALA A 229 23.48 3.57 9.89
CA ALA A 229 23.86 4.51 10.95
C ALA A 229 24.37 5.85 10.40
N ARG A 230 25.10 5.83 9.27
CA ARG A 230 25.57 7.04 8.60
C ARG A 230 24.46 7.68 7.75
N ILE A 231 23.73 6.87 7.00
CA ILE A 231 22.67 7.33 6.08
C ILE A 231 21.55 8.03 6.85
N ASN A 232 20.98 7.38 7.88
CA ASN A 232 19.84 7.89 8.62
C ASN A 232 20.20 8.41 10.01
N GLY A 233 21.10 7.75 10.74
CA GLY A 233 21.50 8.18 12.08
C GLY A 233 22.23 9.53 12.08
N GLU A 234 23.17 9.74 11.16
CA GLU A 234 23.92 11.00 11.06
C GLU A 234 23.28 12.00 10.10
N ARG A 235 22.80 11.50 8.95
CA ARG A 235 22.42 12.37 7.82
C ARG A 235 20.95 12.38 7.49
N SER A 236 20.12 11.50 8.05
CA SER A 236 18.68 11.53 7.78
C SER A 236 18.31 11.53 6.28
N GLN A 237 19.03 10.75 5.45
CA GLN A 237 18.88 10.81 3.99
C GLN A 237 17.65 10.09 3.46
N VAL A 238 17.17 9.03 4.12
CA VAL A 238 15.98 8.25 3.74
C VAL A 238 15.00 8.29 4.90
N LYS A 239 14.36 9.45 5.09
CA LYS A 239 13.35 9.66 6.13
C LYS A 239 11.96 9.27 5.64
N PHE A 240 11.08 8.95 6.58
CA PHE A 240 9.67 8.76 6.29
C PHE A 240 9.03 10.09 5.85
N GLN A 241 8.36 10.08 4.70
CA GLN A 241 7.52 11.19 4.24
C GLN A 241 6.10 11.03 4.79
N LYS A 242 5.62 12.01 5.57
CA LYS A 242 4.29 11.96 6.21
C LYS A 242 3.17 12.44 5.29
N ASP A 243 3.48 13.28 4.31
CA ASP A 243 2.49 13.78 3.35
C ASP A 243 2.32 12.80 2.19
N TYR A 244 1.26 11.99 2.24
CA TYR A 244 0.92 10.96 1.25
C TYR A 244 0.46 11.50 -0.11
N LEU A 245 0.27 12.83 -0.26
CA LEU A 245 -0.04 13.47 -1.54
C LEU A 245 1.19 14.05 -2.24
N THR A 246 2.36 14.03 -1.60
CA THR A 246 3.62 14.55 -2.15
C THR A 246 4.67 13.44 -2.28
N PRO A 247 4.56 12.54 -3.28
CA PRO A 247 5.53 11.49 -3.54
C PRO A 247 6.91 12.07 -3.88
N ILE A 248 7.96 11.26 -3.77
CA ILE A 248 9.35 11.74 -3.82
C ILE A 248 9.68 12.52 -5.11
N PHE A 249 9.12 12.12 -6.25
CA PHE A 249 9.38 12.79 -7.52
C PHE A 249 8.72 14.18 -7.58
N ALA A 250 7.56 14.36 -6.94
CA ALA A 250 6.94 15.68 -6.79
C ALA A 250 7.73 16.54 -5.79
N ALA A 251 8.23 15.94 -4.70
CA ALA A 251 9.02 16.63 -3.69
C ALA A 251 10.39 17.12 -4.21
N THR A 252 11.02 16.36 -5.11
CA THR A 252 12.41 16.61 -5.55
C THR A 252 12.53 17.12 -6.99
N GLY A 253 11.50 16.95 -7.81
CA GLY A 253 11.56 17.19 -9.27
C GLY A 253 12.44 16.18 -10.02
N LEU A 254 12.91 15.12 -9.36
CA LEU A 254 13.69 14.06 -9.99
C LEU A 254 12.79 13.07 -10.72
N THR A 255 13.27 12.59 -11.88
CA THR A 255 12.65 11.44 -12.53
C THR A 255 12.85 10.17 -11.70
N THR A 256 11.99 9.17 -11.89
CA THR A 256 12.12 7.84 -11.27
C THR A 256 13.53 7.27 -11.42
N LYS A 257 14.10 7.32 -12.63
CA LYS A 257 15.45 6.83 -12.92
C LYS A 257 16.53 7.56 -12.12
N GLN A 258 16.42 8.87 -11.99
CA GLN A 258 17.34 9.68 -11.18
C GLN A 258 17.21 9.38 -9.69
N THR A 259 15.97 9.24 -9.19
CA THR A 259 15.71 8.91 -7.78
C THR A 259 16.29 7.55 -7.39
N VAL A 260 16.05 6.50 -8.19
CA VAL A 260 16.63 5.16 -7.97
C VAL A 260 18.16 5.22 -7.98
N THR A 261 18.74 5.97 -8.94
CA THR A 261 20.19 6.12 -9.04
C THR A 261 20.77 6.81 -7.81
N LYS A 262 20.14 7.90 -7.37
CA LYS A 262 20.54 8.63 -6.15
C LYS A 262 20.41 7.76 -4.92
N LEU A 263 19.34 6.97 -4.78
CA LEU A 263 19.23 6.00 -3.69
C LEU A 263 20.40 5.01 -3.70
N GLY A 264 20.76 4.46 -4.85
CA GLY A 264 21.94 3.61 -4.99
C GLY A 264 23.24 4.32 -4.58
N GLN A 265 23.45 5.57 -5.01
CA GLN A 265 24.63 6.37 -4.65
C GLN A 265 24.67 6.72 -3.15
N ILE A 266 23.52 6.93 -2.51
CA ILE A 266 23.41 7.08 -1.06
C ILE A 266 23.80 5.78 -0.36
N ILE A 267 23.27 4.64 -0.79
CA ILE A 267 23.61 3.32 -0.23
C ILE A 267 25.13 3.06 -0.34
N LEU A 268 25.77 3.48 -1.44
CA LEU A 268 27.21 3.36 -1.65
C LEU A 268 28.05 4.44 -0.95
N GLU A 269 27.44 5.34 -0.19
CA GLU A 269 28.09 6.48 0.48
C GLU A 269 28.81 7.44 -0.48
N GLN A 270 28.46 7.40 -1.77
CA GLN A 270 28.93 8.30 -2.82
C GLN A 270 28.19 9.63 -2.78
N ASP A 271 26.87 9.60 -2.52
CA ASP A 271 26.05 10.78 -2.27
C ASP A 271 25.72 10.90 -0.77
N ARG A 272 26.34 11.88 -0.11
CA ARG A 272 26.18 12.12 1.33
C ARG A 272 25.32 13.35 1.64
N THR A 273 24.71 13.96 0.64
CA THR A 273 24.04 15.26 0.80
C THR A 273 22.56 15.18 0.46
N THR A 274 22.22 14.46 -0.61
CA THR A 274 20.83 14.34 -1.07
C THR A 274 19.95 13.71 0.00
N LYS A 275 18.77 14.31 0.21
CA LYS A 275 17.68 13.75 1.00
C LYS A 275 16.63 13.21 0.05
N LEU A 276 16.21 11.97 0.28
CA LEU A 276 15.12 11.31 -0.42
C LEU A 276 14.07 10.87 0.62
N PRO A 277 13.24 11.82 1.12
CA PRO A 277 12.12 11.45 1.97
C PRO A 277 11.11 10.63 1.16
N MET A 278 10.82 9.41 1.59
CA MET A 278 9.98 8.49 0.83
C MET A 278 9.05 7.69 1.73
N TYR A 279 7.91 7.30 1.17
CA TYR A 279 7.00 6.35 1.82
C TYR A 279 7.66 4.97 1.96
N CYS A 280 7.10 4.15 2.84
CA CYS A 280 7.47 2.74 2.97
C CYS A 280 7.44 1.99 1.62
N SER A 281 6.33 2.17 0.91
CA SER A 281 6.04 1.57 -0.38
C SER A 281 6.91 2.13 -1.51
N GLU A 282 7.24 3.41 -1.48
CA GLU A 282 8.21 4.01 -2.39
C GLU A 282 9.60 3.42 -2.18
N PHE A 283 10.07 3.32 -0.94
CA PHE A 283 11.37 2.71 -0.65
C PHE A 283 11.44 1.29 -1.21
N ALA A 284 10.42 0.47 -0.95
CA ALA A 284 10.33 -0.88 -1.49
C ALA A 284 10.37 -0.89 -3.03
N TRP A 285 9.59 -0.01 -3.68
CA TRP A 285 9.57 0.13 -5.13
C TRP A 285 10.96 0.49 -5.70
N HIS A 286 11.64 1.49 -5.11
CA HIS A 286 12.94 1.96 -5.58
C HIS A 286 14.03 0.90 -5.39
N MET A 287 13.99 0.13 -4.30
CA MET A 287 14.92 -0.99 -4.07
C MET A 287 14.72 -2.11 -5.09
N LEU A 288 13.47 -2.42 -5.47
CA LEU A 288 13.17 -3.37 -6.54
C LEU A 288 13.71 -2.89 -7.89
N ALA A 289 13.52 -1.61 -8.22
CA ALA A 289 14.05 -1.04 -9.47
C ALA A 289 15.59 -1.02 -9.48
N LEU A 290 16.22 -0.71 -8.33
CA LEU A 290 17.67 -0.72 -8.14
C LEU A 290 18.27 -2.13 -8.27
N SER A 291 17.52 -3.19 -7.94
CA SER A 291 18.02 -4.57 -7.99
C SER A 291 18.51 -5.02 -9.37
N ASN A 292 18.10 -4.34 -10.45
CA ASN A 292 18.57 -4.63 -11.80
C ASN A 292 19.97 -4.03 -12.09
N CYS A 293 20.44 -3.12 -11.25
CA CYS A 293 21.74 -2.50 -11.35
C CYS A 293 22.78 -3.15 -10.45
N ASP A 294 24.02 -3.24 -10.94
CA ASP A 294 25.19 -3.46 -10.10
C ASP A 294 25.76 -2.13 -9.55
N GLU A 295 26.71 -2.23 -8.62
CA GLU A 295 27.32 -1.04 -8.02
C GLU A 295 28.12 -0.20 -9.02
N GLN A 296 28.78 -0.82 -10.00
CA GLN A 296 29.62 -0.11 -10.96
C GLN A 296 28.75 0.76 -11.87
N GLN A 297 27.62 0.23 -12.32
CA GLN A 297 26.64 0.96 -13.11
C GLN A 297 26.09 2.18 -12.36
N ILE A 298 25.82 2.04 -11.05
CA ILE A 298 25.39 3.16 -10.21
C ILE A 298 26.51 4.19 -9.99
N ARG A 299 27.74 3.74 -9.76
CA ARG A 299 28.89 4.65 -9.58
C ARG A 299 29.21 5.45 -10.82
N ALA A 300 29.07 4.84 -12.00
CA ALA A 300 29.33 5.44 -13.29
C ALA A 300 28.15 6.29 -13.82
N ALA A 301 27.00 6.28 -13.15
CA ALA A 301 25.81 6.97 -13.61
C ALA A 301 25.99 8.50 -13.59
N GLY A 302 25.67 9.13 -14.73
CA GLY A 302 25.62 10.58 -14.86
C GLY A 302 24.30 11.20 -14.34
N PRO A 303 24.08 12.51 -14.58
CA PRO A 303 22.91 13.25 -14.09
C PRO A 303 21.56 12.72 -14.60
N GLU A 304 21.54 12.02 -15.73
CA GLU A 304 20.34 11.38 -16.30
C GLU A 304 19.93 10.07 -15.59
N GLY A 305 20.73 9.61 -14.62
CA GLY A 305 20.53 8.33 -13.94
C GLY A 305 21.04 7.10 -14.71
N ALA A 306 21.18 5.99 -14.00
CA ALA A 306 21.73 4.74 -14.51
C ALA A 306 20.77 4.04 -15.47
N ALA A 307 21.26 3.62 -16.64
CA ALA A 307 20.43 2.96 -17.66
C ALA A 307 19.90 1.58 -17.26
N CYS A 308 20.54 0.94 -16.27
CA CYS A 308 20.11 -0.36 -15.74
C CYS A 308 18.87 -0.28 -14.84
N VAL A 309 18.42 0.91 -14.42
CA VAL A 309 17.24 1.03 -13.57
C VAL A 309 16.03 0.46 -14.32
N ASP A 310 15.36 -0.50 -13.71
CA ASP A 310 14.24 -1.20 -14.32
C ASP A 310 13.00 -1.13 -13.41
N PRO A 311 12.14 -0.11 -13.64
CA PRO A 311 10.87 0.09 -12.95
C PRO A 311 9.97 -1.16 -12.94
N LEU A 312 9.23 -1.39 -11.84
CA LEU A 312 8.25 -2.48 -11.80
C LEU A 312 6.94 -2.11 -12.50
N PHE A 313 6.44 -0.90 -12.22
CA PHE A 313 5.25 -0.29 -12.82
C PHE A 313 5.33 1.23 -12.63
N GLU A 314 4.66 1.99 -13.49
CA GLU A 314 4.60 3.47 -13.42
C GLU A 314 3.75 3.96 -12.24
N PRO A 315 4.04 5.14 -11.66
CA PRO A 315 3.29 5.64 -10.50
C PRO A 315 1.80 5.77 -10.84
N MET A 316 0.95 5.18 -10.01
CA MET A 316 -0.48 5.04 -10.34
C MET A 316 -1.26 6.32 -10.03
N PRO A 317 -2.12 6.80 -10.97
CA PRO A 317 -3.06 7.88 -10.69
C PRO A 317 -4.15 7.40 -9.71
N LEU A 318 -5.00 8.32 -9.23
CA LEU A 318 -6.14 7.94 -8.38
C LEU A 318 -7.07 6.97 -9.13
N VAL A 319 -7.40 7.30 -10.38
CA VAL A 319 -8.16 6.46 -11.31
C VAL A 319 -7.52 6.47 -12.69
N SER A 320 -7.60 5.35 -13.42
CA SER A 320 -7.08 5.22 -14.77
C SER A 320 -7.87 6.05 -15.79
N THR A 321 -7.13 6.67 -16.72
CA THR A 321 -7.66 7.30 -17.93
C THR A 321 -7.61 6.38 -19.14
N THR A 322 -6.98 5.22 -19.02
CA THR A 322 -6.67 4.32 -20.13
C THR A 322 -7.36 2.96 -19.90
N GLU A 323 -7.90 2.38 -20.97
CA GLU A 323 -8.51 1.06 -20.89
C GLU A 323 -7.44 -0.03 -20.60
N GLY A 324 -7.75 -0.97 -19.71
CA GLY A 324 -6.82 -2.03 -19.30
C GLY A 324 -5.75 -1.63 -18.29
N GLU A 325 -5.65 -0.36 -17.92
CA GLU A 325 -4.83 0.13 -16.79
C GLU A 325 -5.68 0.25 -15.51
N ILE A 326 -5.02 0.46 -14.37
CA ILE A 326 -5.68 0.58 -13.06
C ILE A 326 -5.09 1.76 -12.28
N GLY A 327 -5.96 2.51 -11.61
CA GLY A 327 -5.61 3.51 -10.61
C GLY A 327 -5.71 2.97 -9.18
N LEU A 328 -5.17 3.75 -8.24
CA LEU A 328 -5.08 3.40 -6.82
C LEU A 328 -6.43 3.08 -6.18
N ALA A 329 -7.46 3.84 -6.58
CA ALA A 329 -8.79 3.71 -6.02
C ALA A 329 -9.67 2.75 -6.83
N GLU A 330 -9.12 1.95 -7.75
CA GLU A 330 -9.87 1.02 -8.60
C GLU A 330 -9.70 -0.46 -8.21
N GLY A 331 -8.92 -0.76 -7.17
CA GLY A 331 -8.81 -2.12 -6.64
C GLY A 331 -10.16 -2.75 -6.26
N PRO A 332 -11.02 -2.08 -5.46
CA PRO A 332 -12.37 -2.56 -5.19
C PRO A 332 -13.25 -2.65 -6.44
N LEU A 333 -13.04 -1.80 -7.44
CA LEU A 333 -13.74 -1.86 -8.72
C LEU A 333 -13.46 -3.18 -9.44
N GLN A 334 -12.24 -3.72 -9.39
CA GLN A 334 -11.95 -5.04 -9.96
C GLN A 334 -12.78 -6.16 -9.29
N ASN A 335 -12.94 -6.09 -7.97
CA ASN A 335 -13.80 -7.04 -7.23
C ASN A 335 -15.29 -6.83 -7.53
N LEU A 336 -15.71 -5.59 -7.76
CA LEU A 336 -17.07 -5.26 -8.18
C LEU A 336 -17.40 -5.84 -9.56
N LEU A 337 -16.46 -5.76 -10.50
CA LEU A 337 -16.67 -6.15 -11.90
C LEU A 337 -16.78 -7.66 -12.08
N VAL A 338 -16.24 -8.48 -11.17
CA VAL A 338 -16.49 -9.93 -11.16
C VAL A 338 -17.86 -10.32 -10.60
N ALA A 339 -18.55 -9.40 -9.89
CA ALA A 339 -19.91 -9.64 -9.43
C ALA A 339 -20.93 -9.59 -10.59
N PRO A 340 -22.08 -10.30 -10.46
CA PRO A 340 -23.17 -10.21 -11.42
C PRO A 340 -23.60 -8.76 -11.67
N PRO A 341 -23.82 -8.33 -12.93
CA PRO A 341 -24.16 -6.94 -13.25
C PRO A 341 -25.34 -6.36 -12.46
N ALA A 342 -26.34 -7.19 -12.15
CA ALA A 342 -27.53 -6.79 -11.39
C ALA A 342 -27.23 -6.44 -9.92
N GLU A 343 -26.14 -6.96 -9.35
CA GLU A 343 -25.77 -6.75 -7.94
C GLU A 343 -24.85 -5.53 -7.74
N ARG A 344 -24.11 -5.15 -8.79
CA ARG A 344 -23.09 -4.09 -8.74
C ARG A 344 -23.60 -2.75 -8.17
N PRO A 345 -24.80 -2.24 -8.52
CA PRO A 345 -25.28 -0.97 -7.96
C PRO A 345 -25.37 -0.98 -6.42
N ALA A 346 -25.83 -2.08 -5.82
CA ALA A 346 -25.91 -2.20 -4.36
C ALA A 346 -24.53 -2.32 -3.71
N LEU A 347 -23.59 -2.98 -4.40
CA LEU A 347 -22.22 -3.16 -3.92
C LEU A 347 -21.42 -1.86 -3.94
N ILE A 348 -21.63 -0.97 -4.93
CA ILE A 348 -21.00 0.36 -4.96
C ILE A 348 -21.32 1.13 -3.69
N GLY A 349 -22.60 1.14 -3.27
CA GLY A 349 -23.02 1.80 -2.04
C GLY A 349 -22.28 1.32 -0.79
N LYS A 350 -21.81 0.07 -0.76
CA LYS A 350 -21.02 -0.48 0.35
C LYS A 350 -19.58 0.04 0.39
N VAL A 351 -18.97 0.31 -0.77
CA VAL A 351 -17.60 0.86 -0.84
C VAL A 351 -17.57 2.27 -0.28
N PHE A 352 -18.58 3.08 -0.60
CA PHE A 352 -18.62 4.49 -0.20
C PHE A 352 -19.42 4.75 1.08
N ALA A 353 -19.85 3.70 1.77
CA ALA A 353 -20.50 3.84 3.07
C ALA A 353 -19.50 4.34 4.12
N THR A 354 -19.98 5.23 5.00
CA THR A 354 -19.25 5.68 6.19
C THR A 354 -19.97 5.18 7.43
N GLY A 355 -19.24 4.48 8.28
CA GLY A 355 -19.65 3.97 9.59
C GLY A 355 -18.74 4.50 10.71
N ASN A 356 -18.42 3.63 11.67
CA ASN A 356 -17.70 4.04 12.88
C ASN A 356 -16.19 4.18 12.61
N ALA A 357 -15.66 5.40 12.71
CA ALA A 357 -14.25 5.73 12.48
C ALA A 357 -13.35 5.67 13.73
N SER A 358 -13.87 5.19 14.87
CA SER A 358 -13.11 5.16 16.14
C SER A 358 -11.85 4.26 16.10
N GLY A 359 -11.82 3.26 15.21
CA GLY A 359 -10.66 2.39 15.02
C GLY A 359 -9.56 2.96 14.11
N LEU A 360 -9.76 4.11 13.47
CA LEU A 360 -8.71 4.73 12.67
C LEU A 360 -7.76 5.54 13.55
N SER A 361 -6.46 5.42 13.25
CA SER A 361 -5.47 6.37 13.80
C SER A 361 -5.72 7.79 13.30
N SER A 362 -5.22 8.78 14.03
CA SER A 362 -5.32 10.21 13.71
C SER A 362 -4.84 10.51 12.30
N GLY A 363 -3.72 9.92 11.88
CA GLY A 363 -3.16 10.08 10.53
C GLY A 363 -4.11 9.56 9.43
N HIS A 364 -4.65 8.35 9.58
CA HIS A 364 -5.61 7.83 8.59
C HIS A 364 -6.90 8.64 8.54
N ARG A 365 -7.33 9.19 9.68
CA ARG A 365 -8.50 10.06 9.75
C ARG A 365 -8.27 11.37 9.02
N ALA A 366 -7.13 12.02 9.25
CA ALA A 366 -6.76 13.27 8.57
C ALA A 366 -6.73 13.10 7.05
N VAL A 367 -6.11 12.02 6.55
CA VAL A 367 -6.08 11.74 5.11
C VAL A 367 -7.49 11.47 4.58
N ALA A 368 -8.30 10.67 5.29
CA ALA A 368 -9.67 10.39 4.87
C ALA A 368 -10.53 11.65 4.77
N GLU A 369 -10.40 12.57 5.72
CA GLU A 369 -11.08 13.87 5.71
C GLU A 369 -10.61 14.74 4.54
N GLN A 370 -9.30 14.75 4.25
CA GLN A 370 -8.72 15.48 3.13
C GLN A 370 -9.25 15.00 1.77
N VAL A 371 -9.44 13.69 1.59
CA VAL A 371 -9.91 13.12 0.31
C VAL A 371 -11.42 12.92 0.24
N ALA A 372 -12.17 13.13 1.33
CA ALA A 372 -13.63 12.97 1.38
C ALA A 372 -14.37 13.69 0.24
N PRO A 373 -14.01 14.93 -0.17
CA PRO A 373 -14.69 15.62 -1.28
C PRO A 373 -14.62 14.89 -2.64
N LEU A 374 -13.72 13.92 -2.81
CA LEU A 374 -13.56 13.16 -4.05
C LEU A 374 -14.49 11.94 -4.13
N MET A 375 -15.05 11.50 -3.00
CA MET A 375 -15.73 10.20 -2.89
C MET A 375 -17.01 10.12 -3.73
N ASP A 376 -17.77 11.22 -3.83
CA ASP A 376 -18.99 11.27 -4.66
C ASP A 376 -18.66 11.12 -6.15
N GLY A 377 -17.63 11.82 -6.63
CA GLY A 377 -17.15 11.71 -8.01
C GLY A 377 -16.61 10.31 -8.31
N LEU A 378 -15.91 9.71 -7.34
CA LEU A 378 -15.40 8.35 -7.47
C LEU A 378 -16.54 7.30 -7.47
N ALA A 379 -17.59 7.50 -6.68
CA ALA A 379 -18.77 6.64 -6.69
C ALA A 379 -19.52 6.70 -8.04
N GLN A 380 -19.63 7.89 -8.63
CA GLN A 380 -20.19 8.06 -9.98
C GLN A 380 -19.32 7.38 -11.05
N TYR A 381 -17.99 7.53 -10.95
CA TYR A 381 -17.04 6.84 -11.83
C TYR A 381 -17.22 5.31 -11.75
N TYR A 382 -17.28 4.76 -10.53
CA TYR A 382 -17.57 3.34 -10.28
C TYR A 382 -18.90 2.91 -10.91
N GLY A 383 -19.96 3.71 -10.73
CA GLY A 383 -21.27 3.45 -11.31
C GLY A 383 -21.23 3.34 -12.84
N ALA A 384 -20.51 4.24 -13.50
CA ALA A 384 -20.39 4.23 -14.94
C ALA A 384 -19.55 3.04 -15.45
N LYS A 385 -18.39 2.75 -14.83
CA LYS A 385 -17.60 1.56 -15.15
C LYS A 385 -18.39 0.27 -14.92
N ALA A 386 -19.16 0.17 -13.83
CA ALA A 386 -19.99 -0.99 -13.53
C ALA A 386 -21.08 -1.25 -14.58
N GLN A 387 -21.55 -0.19 -15.25
CA GLN A 387 -22.51 -0.23 -16.36
C GLN A 387 -21.84 -0.48 -17.73
N GLY A 388 -20.51 -0.63 -17.78
CA GLY A 388 -19.75 -0.90 -19.00
C GLY A 388 -19.36 0.36 -19.78
N ALA A 389 -19.36 1.54 -19.17
CA ALA A 389 -18.83 2.74 -19.82
C ALA A 389 -17.33 2.57 -20.13
N PRO A 390 -16.90 2.75 -21.39
CA PRO A 390 -15.49 2.61 -21.77
C PRO A 390 -14.66 3.79 -21.25
N ALA A 391 -13.33 3.60 -21.14
CA ALA A 391 -12.43 4.63 -20.61
C ALA A 391 -12.57 6.00 -21.29
N GLU A 392 -12.82 6.06 -22.62
CA GLU A 392 -12.95 7.31 -23.36
C GLU A 392 -14.13 8.16 -22.89
N MET A 393 -15.25 7.53 -22.52
CA MET A 393 -16.42 8.22 -21.97
C MET A 393 -16.16 8.77 -20.57
N LEU A 394 -15.21 8.18 -19.85
CA LEU A 394 -14.88 8.54 -18.47
C LEU A 394 -13.64 9.40 -18.35
N ALA A 395 -12.91 9.64 -19.44
CA ALA A 395 -11.64 10.37 -19.44
C ALA A 395 -11.75 11.75 -18.76
N GLY A 396 -12.85 12.47 -18.99
CA GLY A 396 -13.11 13.75 -18.33
C GLY A 396 -13.28 13.65 -16.81
N ALA A 397 -14.08 12.67 -16.35
CA ALA A 397 -14.28 12.41 -14.93
C ALA A 397 -12.99 11.94 -14.24
N ALA A 398 -12.25 11.04 -14.91
CA ALA A 398 -10.94 10.57 -14.44
C ALA A 398 -9.93 11.73 -14.32
N THR A 399 -9.88 12.61 -15.32
CA THR A 399 -9.02 13.81 -15.30
C THR A 399 -9.37 14.72 -14.12
N GLN A 400 -10.66 14.94 -13.86
CA GLN A 400 -11.10 15.78 -12.74
C GLN A 400 -10.76 15.15 -11.37
N LEU A 401 -10.96 13.84 -11.22
CA LEU A 401 -10.60 13.10 -10.01
C LEU A 401 -9.09 13.14 -9.74
N ASN A 402 -8.28 12.91 -10.77
CA ASN A 402 -6.83 12.98 -10.69
C ASN A 402 -6.35 14.41 -10.39
N ALA A 403 -6.99 15.43 -10.97
CA ALA A 403 -6.68 16.83 -10.66
C ALA A 403 -6.98 17.20 -9.20
N GLY A 404 -8.00 16.56 -8.60
CA GLY A 404 -8.34 16.71 -7.18
C GLY A 404 -7.23 16.26 -6.22
N VAL A 405 -6.30 15.43 -6.69
CA VAL A 405 -5.08 15.01 -5.95
C VAL A 405 -3.81 15.59 -6.58
N GLY A 406 -3.93 16.70 -7.33
CA GLY A 406 -2.79 17.40 -7.92
C GLY A 406 -2.19 16.75 -9.18
N ASN A 407 -2.87 15.78 -9.80
CA ASN A 407 -2.37 14.98 -10.92
C ASN A 407 -1.04 14.26 -10.62
N VAL A 408 -0.85 13.88 -9.35
CA VAL A 408 0.37 13.20 -8.93
C VAL A 408 0.06 11.70 -8.77
N GLY A 409 0.68 10.87 -9.59
CA GLY A 409 0.64 9.42 -9.40
C GLY A 409 1.39 9.03 -8.11
N ASN A 410 1.17 7.85 -7.55
CA ASN A 410 1.97 7.42 -6.41
C ASN A 410 2.26 5.92 -6.42
N TYR A 411 3.24 5.55 -5.61
CA TYR A 411 3.59 4.16 -5.31
C TYR A 411 3.05 3.77 -3.94
N SER A 412 1.83 4.18 -3.57
CA SER A 412 1.24 3.85 -2.27
C SER A 412 1.19 2.33 -2.04
N PRO A 413 1.06 1.85 -0.79
CA PRO A 413 0.90 0.43 -0.51
C PRO A 413 -0.21 -0.24 -1.34
N THR A 414 -1.34 0.46 -1.52
CA THR A 414 -2.48 0.00 -2.33
C THR A 414 -2.13 -0.20 -3.79
N ALA A 415 -1.20 0.58 -4.35
CA ALA A 415 -0.75 0.45 -5.73
C ALA A 415 -0.29 -1.00 -6.01
N PHE A 416 0.50 -1.57 -5.11
CA PHE A 416 0.99 -2.95 -5.23
C PHE A 416 -0.15 -3.98 -5.28
N LEU A 417 -1.15 -3.83 -4.40
CA LEU A 417 -2.30 -4.75 -4.38
C LEU A 417 -3.19 -4.55 -5.60
N ALA A 418 -3.52 -3.31 -5.95
CA ALA A 418 -4.34 -2.97 -7.11
C ALA A 418 -3.71 -3.55 -8.39
N ASN A 419 -2.41 -3.36 -8.59
CA ASN A 419 -1.70 -3.96 -9.72
C ASN A 419 -1.82 -5.49 -9.73
N ALA A 420 -1.74 -6.15 -8.57
CA ALA A 420 -1.87 -7.61 -8.47
C ALA A 420 -3.28 -8.13 -8.84
N THR A 421 -4.31 -7.27 -8.82
CA THR A 421 -5.68 -7.63 -9.22
C THR A 421 -5.91 -7.60 -10.73
N LEU A 422 -5.06 -6.91 -11.49
CA LEU A 422 -5.12 -6.89 -12.96
C LEU A 422 -5.02 -8.31 -13.55
N PRO A 423 -5.47 -8.52 -14.81
CA PRO A 423 -5.29 -9.80 -15.50
C PRO A 423 -3.82 -10.24 -15.57
N ALA A 424 -3.59 -11.56 -15.50
CA ALA A 424 -2.24 -12.14 -15.40
C ALA A 424 -1.28 -11.73 -16.54
N GLY A 425 -1.82 -11.44 -17.73
CA GLY A 425 -1.03 -11.02 -18.90
C GLY A 425 -0.50 -9.58 -18.85
N VAL A 426 -1.08 -8.72 -18.00
CA VAL A 426 -0.74 -7.28 -17.95
C VAL A 426 -0.21 -6.83 -16.59
N ARG A 427 -0.50 -7.55 -15.51
CA ARG A 427 -0.01 -7.20 -14.18
C ARG A 427 1.51 -7.38 -14.03
N ALA A 428 2.12 -6.53 -13.23
CA ALA A 428 3.53 -6.60 -12.84
C ALA A 428 3.74 -7.46 -11.57
N LEU A 429 2.69 -7.60 -10.76
CA LEU A 429 2.70 -8.27 -9.47
C LEU A 429 1.72 -9.45 -9.46
N ASP A 430 2.11 -10.57 -8.86
CA ASP A 430 1.21 -11.67 -8.56
C ASP A 430 0.77 -11.62 -7.10
N TYR A 431 -0.52 -11.84 -6.83
CA TYR A 431 -1.01 -12.03 -5.46
C TYR A 431 -0.62 -13.44 -4.96
N VAL A 432 0.15 -13.50 -3.87
CA VAL A 432 0.64 -14.77 -3.29
C VAL A 432 -0.32 -15.27 -2.22
N ALA A 433 -0.54 -14.53 -1.14
CA ALA A 433 -1.44 -14.97 -0.07
C ALA A 433 -1.75 -13.80 0.87
N THR A 434 -2.76 -13.99 1.71
CA THR A 434 -2.90 -13.22 2.95
C THR A 434 -2.46 -14.12 4.11
N VAL A 435 -1.47 -13.70 4.88
CA VAL A 435 -1.15 -14.31 6.17
C VAL A 435 -2.04 -13.69 7.23
N VAL A 436 -2.73 -14.51 8.00
CA VAL A 436 -3.65 -14.07 9.06
C VAL A 436 -3.25 -14.70 10.39
N PHE A 437 -3.18 -13.89 11.43
CA PHE A 437 -2.84 -14.33 12.77
C PHE A 437 -4.08 -14.40 13.65
N VAL A 438 -4.41 -15.59 14.13
CA VAL A 438 -5.57 -15.83 15.00
C VAL A 438 -5.11 -16.15 16.42
N ASP A 439 -5.93 -15.83 17.40
CA ASP A 439 -5.55 -15.94 18.82
C ASP A 439 -5.92 -17.29 19.44
N SER A 440 -6.95 -17.96 18.91
CA SER A 440 -7.58 -19.10 19.56
C SER A 440 -7.32 -20.43 18.84
N GLN A 441 -7.26 -21.50 19.62
CA GLN A 441 -7.20 -22.85 19.07
C GLN A 441 -8.51 -23.22 18.34
N ALA A 442 -9.64 -22.60 18.69
CA ALA A 442 -10.91 -22.79 18.01
C ALA A 442 -10.88 -22.28 16.56
N ASP A 443 -10.31 -21.08 16.35
CA ASP A 443 -10.11 -20.50 15.02
C ASP A 443 -9.16 -21.36 14.19
N MET A 444 -8.08 -21.86 14.79
CA MET A 444 -7.17 -22.79 14.12
C MET A 444 -7.84 -24.09 13.72
N ASN A 445 -8.69 -24.64 14.58
CA ASN A 445 -9.44 -25.85 14.26
C ASN A 445 -10.45 -25.59 13.13
N LYS A 446 -11.08 -24.41 13.10
CA LYS A 446 -11.94 -23.97 12.00
C LYS A 446 -11.14 -23.86 10.69
N ALA A 447 -9.99 -23.20 10.72
CA ALA A 447 -9.10 -23.07 9.57
C ALA A 447 -8.67 -24.43 9.00
N ARG A 448 -8.33 -25.40 9.87
CA ARG A 448 -7.99 -26.77 9.44
C ARG A 448 -9.15 -27.49 8.76
N ARG A 449 -10.39 -27.28 9.21
CA ARG A 449 -11.57 -27.83 8.52
C ARG A 449 -11.76 -27.17 7.15
N LEU A 450 -11.70 -25.83 7.10
CA LEU A 450 -11.86 -25.08 5.86
C LEU A 450 -10.78 -25.39 4.82
N ALA A 451 -9.55 -25.69 5.25
CA ALA A 451 -8.42 -26.03 4.38
C ALA A 451 -8.58 -27.36 3.64
N GLN A 452 -9.58 -28.18 4.00
CA GLN A 452 -9.95 -29.40 3.27
C GLN A 452 -10.66 -29.08 1.94
N ASN A 453 -11.22 -27.87 1.82
CA ASN A 453 -11.85 -27.40 0.59
C ASN A 453 -10.78 -27.04 -0.47
N PRO A 454 -11.13 -27.05 -1.76
CA PRO A 454 -10.26 -26.54 -2.81
C PRO A 454 -9.84 -25.09 -2.54
N VAL A 455 -8.55 -24.82 -2.72
CA VAL A 455 -7.96 -23.48 -2.62
C VAL A 455 -7.46 -23.09 -4.02
N PRO A 456 -7.86 -21.92 -4.54
CA PRO A 456 -7.36 -21.40 -5.81
C PRO A 456 -5.84 -21.28 -5.90
#